data_AF-R5CXA3-F1
#
_entry.id   AF-R5CXA3-F1
#
_cell.length_a   1.000
_cell.length_b   1.000
_cell.length_c   1.000
_cell.angle_alpha   90.00
_cell.angle_beta   90.00
_cell.angle_gamma   90.00
#
_symmetry.space_group_name_H-M   'P 1'
#
loop_
_entity.id
_entity.type
_entity.pdbx_description
1 polymer ?
#
loop_
_entity_poly.entity_id
_entity_poly.type
_entity_poly.pdbx_seq_one_letter_code
_entity_poly.pdbx_strand_id
1 'polypeptide(L)'
;MLKTTLNILLPYIGIFFVIEISKLICKYQEVGKNHILMIVSMSSYIIYLFHTTFEGFAKAVFRKLPLDSNLWYVFLPEAIVVIAVGVIIPMLLHRYVLKRWQLTRTLFGL
;
A
#
# COMPACT_ATOMS: atom_id res chain seq x y z
N MET A 1 18.00 -21.54 -20.69
CA MET A 1 17.36 -22.62 -19.90
C MET A 1 17.20 -22.24 -18.43
N LEU A 2 18.29 -21.92 -17.70
CA LEU A 2 18.23 -21.53 -16.27
C LEU A 2 17.32 -20.32 -15.95
N LYS A 3 17.34 -19.27 -16.80
CA LYS A 3 16.51 -18.07 -16.62
C LYS A 3 15.01 -18.38 -16.81
N THR A 4 14.69 -19.28 -17.73
CA THR A 4 13.33 -19.71 -18.03
C THR A 4 12.77 -20.59 -16.91
N THR A 5 13.57 -21.52 -16.39
CA THR A 5 13.18 -22.36 -15.24
C THR A 5 12.99 -21.53 -13.98
N LEU A 6 13.89 -20.57 -13.72
CA LEU A 6 13.74 -19.62 -12.61
C LEU A 6 12.44 -18.81 -12.70
N ASN A 7 12.13 -18.22 -13.85
CA ASN A 7 10.91 -17.42 -14.01
C ASN A 7 9.62 -18.24 -13.80
N ILE A 8 9.63 -19.52 -14.17
CA ILE A 8 8.48 -20.41 -13.95
C ILE A 8 8.38 -20.84 -12.48
N LEU A 9 9.51 -21.15 -11.83
CA LEU A 9 9.53 -21.62 -10.44
C LEU A 9 9.29 -20.52 -9.40
N LEU A 10 9.72 -19.28 -9.69
CA LEU A 10 9.61 -18.14 -8.78
C LEU A 10 8.22 -17.95 -8.14
N PRO A 11 7.10 -17.96 -8.89
CA PRO A 11 5.77 -17.82 -8.29
C PRO A 11 5.43 -18.98 -7.34
N TYR A 12 5.79 -20.22 -7.69
CA TYR A 12 5.51 -21.39 -6.84
C TYR A 12 6.31 -21.34 -5.53
N ILE A 13 7.58 -20.92 -5.60
CA ILE A 13 8.43 -20.71 -4.42
C ILE A 13 7.83 -19.61 -3.54
N GLY A 14 7.34 -18.52 -4.13
CA GLY A 14 6.67 -17.44 -3.41
C GLY A 14 5.41 -17.92 -2.67
N ILE A 15 4.55 -18.69 -3.35
CA ILE A 15 3.35 -19.27 -2.74
C ILE A 15 3.71 -20.19 -1.57
N PHE A 16 4.68 -21.10 -1.79
CA PHE A 16 5.14 -22.01 -0.74
C PHE A 16 5.69 -21.24 0.47
N PHE A 17 6.51 -20.22 0.22
CA PHE A 17 7.07 -19.37 1.26
C PHE A 17 5.98 -18.68 2.10
N VAL A 18 4.97 -18.09 1.46
CA VAL A 18 3.85 -17.43 2.16
C VAL A 18 3.08 -18.42 3.04
N ILE A 19 2.86 -19.64 2.55
CA ILE A 19 2.16 -20.70 3.30
C ILE A 19 2.98 -21.13 4.53
N GLU A 20 4.28 -21.39 4.37
CA GLU A 20 5.13 -21.82 5.49
C GLU A 20 5.31 -20.73 6.55
N ILE A 21 5.46 -19.47 6.13
CA ILE A 21 5.47 -18.33 7.07
C ILE A 21 4.14 -18.22 7.81
N SER A 22 3.01 -18.42 7.14
CA SER A 22 1.68 -18.37 7.78
C SER A 22 1.53 -19.47 8.85
N LYS A 23 1.95 -20.70 8.55
CA LYS A 23 1.98 -21.79 9.53
C LYS A 23 2.88 -21.47 10.72
N LEU A 24 4.05 -20.90 10.45
CA LEU A 24 5.02 -20.53 11.47
C LEU A 24 4.44 -19.47 12.42
N ILE A 25 3.79 -18.44 11.88
CA ILE A 25 3.08 -17.41 12.65
C ILE A 25 1.99 -18.08 13.52
N CYS A 26 1.13 -18.92 12.93
CA CYS A 26 0.09 -19.63 13.68
C CYS A 26 0.63 -20.52 14.80
N LYS A 27 1.80 -21.16 14.59
CA LYS A 27 2.43 -22.04 15.58
C LYS A 27 3.02 -21.27 16.76
N TYR A 28 3.65 -20.11 16.52
CA TYR A 28 4.25 -19.29 17.57
C TYR A 28 3.25 -18.36 18.28
N GLN A 29 2.09 -18.13 17.67
CA GLN A 29 1.03 -17.28 18.19
C GLN A 29 0.08 -18.10 19.06
N GLU A 30 0.59 -18.70 20.15
CA GLU A 30 -0.22 -19.34 21.18
C GLU A 30 -1.21 -18.31 21.79
N VAL A 31 -2.46 -18.38 21.32
CA VAL A 31 -3.77 -18.10 21.96
C VAL A 31 -4.02 -16.72 22.63
N GLY A 32 -3.04 -15.85 22.87
CA GLY A 32 -3.23 -14.68 23.74
C GLY A 32 -3.30 -13.28 23.09
N LYS A 33 -2.91 -13.10 21.81
CA LYS A 33 -2.68 -11.74 21.26
C LYS A 33 -3.06 -11.59 19.77
N ASN A 34 -4.30 -11.93 19.41
CA ASN A 34 -4.86 -11.70 18.06
C ASN A 34 -4.92 -10.21 17.66
N HIS A 35 -4.68 -9.27 18.59
CA HIS A 35 -4.73 -7.84 18.32
C HIS A 35 -3.59 -7.34 17.42
N ILE A 36 -2.36 -7.85 17.54
CA ILE A 36 -1.21 -7.27 16.82
C ILE A 36 -1.34 -7.49 15.32
N LEU A 37 -1.63 -8.73 14.90
CA LEU A 37 -1.75 -9.06 13.47
C LEU A 37 -2.92 -8.31 12.83
N MET A 38 -4.03 -8.15 13.57
CA MET A 38 -5.22 -7.43 13.13
C MET A 38 -4.99 -5.91 13.05
N ILE A 39 -4.27 -5.32 14.02
CA ILE A 39 -3.86 -3.91 13.95
C ILE A 39 -2.93 -3.68 12.77
N VAL A 40 -1.95 -4.57 12.55
CA VAL A 40 -1.01 -4.46 11.43
C VAL A 40 -1.74 -4.60 10.09
N SER A 41 -2.67 -5.54 9.96
CA SER A 41 -3.43 -5.72 8.72
C SER A 41 -4.33 -4.52 8.41
N MET A 42 -5.08 -4.02 9.39
CA MET A 42 -5.92 -2.83 9.24
C MET A 42 -5.09 -1.59 8.91
N SER A 43 -3.98 -1.37 9.64
CA SER A 43 -3.09 -0.23 9.40
C SER A 43 -2.49 -0.29 8.00
N SER A 44 -2.00 -1.46 7.58
CA SER A 44 -1.41 -1.66 6.25
C SER A 44 -2.45 -1.45 5.13
N TYR A 45 -3.68 -1.93 5.33
CA TYR A 45 -4.79 -1.73 4.41
C TYR A 45 -5.13 -0.24 4.24
N ILE A 46 -5.24 0.49 5.34
CA ILE A 46 -5.53 1.93 5.34
C ILE A 46 -4.45 2.71 4.59
N ILE A 47 -3.17 2.43 4.89
CA ILE A 47 -2.03 3.08 4.22
C ILE A 47 -2.07 2.80 2.72
N TYR A 48 -2.27 1.54 2.33
CA TYR A 48 -2.33 1.13 0.93
C TYR A 48 -3.49 1.80 0.18
N LEU A 49 -4.70 1.76 0.76
CA LEU A 49 -5.89 2.34 0.16
C LEU A 49 -5.71 3.84 -0.06
N PHE A 50 -5.23 4.58 0.94
CA PHE A 50 -5.02 6.01 0.78
C PHE A 50 -3.86 6.34 -0.17
N HIS A 51 -2.72 5.66 -0.05
CA HIS A 51 -1.58 5.89 -0.94
C HIS A 51 -1.96 5.73 -2.41
N THR A 52 -2.58 4.59 -2.75
CA THR A 52 -2.95 4.29 -4.14
C THR A 52 -4.09 5.17 -4.66
N THR A 53 -5.05 5.58 -3.81
CA THR A 53 -6.13 6.49 -4.23
C THR A 53 -5.63 7.91 -4.47
N PHE A 54 -4.80 8.47 -3.60
CA PHE A 54 -4.24 9.81 -3.81
C PHE A 54 -3.24 9.84 -4.97
N GLU A 55 -2.44 8.80 -5.14
CA GLU A 55 -1.56 8.65 -6.30
C GLU A 55 -2.37 8.58 -7.61
N GLY A 56 -3.43 7.77 -7.65
CA GLY A 56 -4.34 7.68 -8.79
C GLY A 56 -5.08 8.97 -9.08
N PHE A 57 -5.52 9.68 -8.04
CA PHE A 57 -6.15 11.00 -8.16
C PHE A 57 -5.17 12.03 -8.75
N ALA A 58 -3.94 12.11 -8.24
CA ALA A 58 -2.92 13.02 -8.76
C ALA A 58 -2.66 12.75 -10.25
N LYS A 59 -2.47 11.48 -10.65
CA LYS A 59 -2.33 11.10 -12.07
C LYS A 59 -3.54 11.51 -12.91
N ALA A 60 -4.76 11.39 -12.39
CA ALA A 60 -5.97 11.80 -13.11
C ALA A 60 -6.06 13.33 -13.27
N VAL A 61 -5.59 14.10 -12.28
CA VAL A 61 -5.49 15.56 -12.36
C VAL A 61 -4.45 15.97 -13.40
N PHE A 62 -3.25 15.41 -13.35
CA PHE A 62 -2.18 15.71 -14.31
C PHE A 62 -2.58 15.34 -15.75
N ARG A 63 -3.29 14.23 -15.94
CA ARG A 63 -3.82 13.85 -17.26
C ARG A 63 -4.87 14.82 -17.82
N LYS A 64 -5.55 15.59 -16.97
CA LYS A 64 -6.48 16.67 -17.41
C LYS A 64 -5.76 17.98 -17.71
N LEU A 65 -4.52 18.15 -17.26
CA LEU A 65 -3.72 19.32 -17.60
C LEU A 65 -3.14 19.13 -19.01
N PRO A 66 -3.12 20.17 -19.85
CA PRO A 66 -2.54 20.12 -21.20
C PRO A 66 -1.00 20.14 -21.15
N LEU A 67 -0.39 19.32 -20.28
CA LEU A 67 1.05 19.15 -20.11
C LEU A 67 1.54 17.92 -20.91
N ASP A 68 0.85 17.59 -22.00
CA ASP A 68 1.04 16.37 -22.80
C ASP A 68 2.21 16.51 -23.79
N SER A 69 3.33 17.05 -23.31
CA SER A 69 4.59 16.97 -24.00
C SER A 69 5.34 15.77 -23.43
N ASN A 70 5.63 14.75 -24.24
CA ASN A 70 6.41 13.55 -23.90
C ASN A 70 7.88 13.86 -23.52
N LEU A 71 8.13 15.01 -22.90
CA LEU A 71 9.42 15.54 -22.50
C LEU A 71 9.73 15.05 -21.10
N TRP A 72 10.92 14.48 -20.93
CA TRP A 72 11.44 14.00 -19.65
C TRP A 72 11.34 15.03 -18.52
N TYR A 73 11.55 16.31 -18.83
CA TYR A 73 11.51 17.42 -17.87
C TYR A 73 10.10 17.76 -17.37
N VAL A 74 9.04 17.28 -18.03
CA VAL A 74 7.65 17.42 -17.56
C VAL A 74 7.23 16.19 -16.76
N PHE A 75 7.65 15.00 -17.21
CA PHE A 75 7.36 13.74 -16.53
C PHE A 75 8.02 13.64 -15.13
N LEU A 76 9.28 14.05 -15.00
CA LEU A 76 10.02 13.93 -13.74
C LEU A 76 9.36 14.73 -12.58
N PRO A 77 9.02 16.02 -12.72
CA PRO A 77 8.32 16.75 -11.67
C PRO A 77 6.91 16.21 -11.42
N GLU A 78 6.19 15.78 -12.46
CA GLU A 78 4.89 15.12 -12.30
C GLU A 78 5.00 13.88 -11.40
N ALA A 79 5.95 12.98 -11.70
CA ALA A 79 6.17 11.77 -10.91
C ALA A 79 6.53 12.08 -9.46
N ILE A 80 7.37 13.10 -9.22
CA ILE A 80 7.72 13.55 -7.87
C ILE A 80 6.47 14.02 -7.12
N VAL A 81 5.63 14.85 -7.75
CA VAL A 81 4.40 15.34 -7.11
C VAL A 81 3.42 14.19 -6.83
N VAL A 82 3.24 13.28 -7.78
CA VAL A 82 2.35 12.11 -7.63
C VAL A 82 2.79 11.22 -6.46
N ILE A 83 4.09 10.93 -6.34
CA ILE A 83 4.65 10.15 -5.22
C ILE A 83 4.51 10.92 -3.91
N ALA A 84 4.84 12.22 -3.90
CA ALA A 84 4.73 13.05 -2.70
C ALA A 84 3.29 13.13 -2.19
N VAL A 85 2.32 13.31 -3.09
CA VAL A 85 0.88 13.31 -2.77
C VAL A 85 0.44 11.96 -2.22
N GLY A 86 0.87 10.86 -2.84
CA GLY A 86 0.61 9.50 -2.40
C GLY A 86 1.16 9.18 -1.01
N VAL A 87 2.17 9.89 -0.51
CA VAL A 87 2.76 9.65 0.83
C VAL A 87 2.30 10.67 1.86
N ILE A 88 2.37 11.96 1.54
CA ILE A 88 2.12 13.06 2.48
C ILE A 88 0.64 13.14 2.84
N ILE A 89 -0.27 13.02 1.86
CA ILE A 89 -1.71 13.18 2.13
C ILE A 89 -2.24 12.05 3.02
N PRO A 90 -1.97 10.76 2.78
CA PRO A 90 -2.36 9.70 3.71
C PRO A 90 -1.83 9.91 5.13
N MET A 91 -0.58 10.38 5.26
CA MET A 91 0.04 10.64 6.56
C MET A 91 -0.69 11.75 7.32
N LEU A 92 -1.06 12.83 6.63
CA LEU A 92 -1.86 13.92 7.19
C LEU A 92 -3.28 13.43 7.54
N LEU A 93 -3.93 12.71 6.64
CA LEU A 93 -5.30 12.20 6.83
C LEU A 93 -5.38 11.27 8.04
N HIS A 94 -4.40 10.38 8.19
CA HIS A 94 -4.29 9.51 9.35
C HIS A 94 -4.14 10.31 10.66
N ARG A 95 -3.29 11.33 10.67
CA ARG A 95 -3.05 12.15 11.87
C ARG A 95 -4.23 13.03 12.26
N TYR A 96 -4.90 13.65 11.28
CA TYR A 96 -5.90 14.70 11.53
C TYR A 96 -7.35 14.21 11.50
N VAL A 97 -7.69 13.22 10.67
CA VAL A 97 -9.08 12.78 10.47
C VAL A 97 -9.34 11.47 11.22
N LEU A 98 -8.55 10.43 10.92
CA LEU A 98 -8.78 9.09 11.48
C LEU A 98 -8.66 9.06 13.00
N LYS A 99 -7.72 9.83 13.58
CA LYS A 99 -7.54 9.90 15.03
C LYS A 99 -8.62 10.74 15.74
N ARG A 100 -9.32 11.63 15.04
CA ARG A 100 -10.22 12.64 15.64
C ARG A 100 -11.68 12.20 15.69
N TRP A 101 -12.16 11.42 14.73
CA TRP A 101 -13.58 11.07 14.61
C TRP A 101 -13.84 9.59 14.94
N GLN A 102 -14.75 9.31 15.88
CA GLN A 102 -15.16 7.94 16.25
C GLN A 102 -15.72 7.15 15.07
N LEU A 103 -16.48 7.81 14.17
CA LEU A 103 -17.05 7.20 12.97
C LEU A 103 -15.97 6.64 12.02
N THR A 104 -14.91 7.41 11.78
CA THR A 104 -13.81 6.96 10.92
C THR A 104 -12.98 5.88 11.59
N ARG A 105 -12.87 5.90 12.92
CA ARG A 105 -12.26 4.79 13.68
C ARG A 105 -13.04 3.49 13.50
N THR A 106 -14.36 3.52 13.67
CA THR A 106 -15.22 2.34 13.48
C THR A 106 -15.27 1.84 12.04
N LEU A 107 -15.28 2.73 11.04
CA LEU A 107 -15.27 2.35 9.62
C LEU A 107 -13.98 1.65 9.20
N PHE A 108 -12.85 2.00 9.82
CA PHE A 108 -11.54 1.48 9.50
C PHE A 108 -10.99 0.47 10.52
N GLY A 109 -11.80 0.07 11.52
CA GLY A 109 -11.45 -0.97 12.50
C GLY A 109 -10.43 -0.54 13.59
N LEU A 110 -10.24 0.76 13.80
CA LEU A 110 -9.32 1.38 14.78
C LEU A 110 -10.03 1.79 16.08
#